data_AF-A0A257JFJ4-F1
#
_entry.id   AF-A0A257JFJ4-F1
#
_cell.length_a   1.000
_cell.length_b   1.000
_cell.length_c   1.000
_cell.angle_alpha   90.00
_cell.angle_beta   90.00
_cell.angle_gamma   90.00
#
_symmetry.space_group_name_H-M   'P 1'
#
loop_
_entity.id
_entity.type
_entity.pdbx_description
1 polymer ?
#
loop_
_entity_poly.entity_id
_entity_poly.type
_entity_poly.pdbx_seq_one_letter_code
_entity_poly.pdbx_strand_id
1 'polypeptide(L)'
;GSTGHPKGVPSSHRNIISALMSWELDGVVAAAVAGIEVVPPAEQPGTLLAVPLFHVTGLHASCLAGYRLQRRMVCMYKWDPELAAQLVDRYRLTSLVAPSAMTGDMVRVAQAGGHDLSSLLVLGGGGAPRPPEQVRQIKASFTNALPNIGWGMTETNAIGAGVGGEDYLNRPASSGRCSQVLQLKVVGDDGQALPAGERGELLVRGTSVFAGYWNRPDTNAQSFTDGDWFRTGDVAYLDDEGFLFIVDRIKDLIIRG
;
A
#
# COMPACT_ATOMS: atom_id res chain seq x y z
N GLY A 1 -2.24 15.84 -3.89
CA GLY A 1 -0.95 16.12 -3.26
C GLY A 1 -1.07 16.71 -1.88
N SER A 2 -0.05 16.47 -1.05
CA SER A 2 0.16 16.83 0.37
C SER A 2 0.21 18.33 0.70
N THR A 3 -0.31 19.19 -0.19
CA THR A 3 0.03 20.61 -0.27
C THR A 3 -1.10 21.40 -0.97
N GLY A 4 -1.69 22.40 -0.31
CA GLY A 4 -2.59 23.39 -0.93
C GLY A 4 -3.95 22.84 -1.40
N HIS A 5 -4.63 23.56 -2.29
CA HIS A 5 -5.93 23.16 -2.83
C HIS A 5 -5.85 21.80 -3.58
N PRO A 6 -6.95 21.02 -3.60
CA PRO A 6 -7.05 19.80 -4.39
C PRO A 6 -6.65 20.02 -5.85
N LYS A 7 -5.92 19.06 -6.41
CA LYS A 7 -5.40 19.07 -7.79
C LYS A 7 -5.82 17.78 -8.49
N GLY A 8 -6.24 17.89 -9.74
CA GLY A 8 -6.50 16.72 -10.57
C GLY A 8 -5.19 16.01 -10.90
N VAL A 9 -5.17 14.69 -10.75
CA VAL A 9 -4.05 13.80 -11.09
C VAL A 9 -4.51 12.94 -12.27
N PRO A 10 -4.22 13.34 -13.52
CA PRO A 10 -4.50 12.51 -14.68
C PRO A 10 -3.64 11.25 -14.65
N SER A 11 -4.30 10.09 -14.71
CA SER A 11 -3.63 8.80 -14.87
C SER A 11 -3.91 8.24 -16.27
N SER A 12 -2.86 7.87 -16.98
CA SER A 12 -2.99 7.16 -18.25
C SER A 12 -3.29 5.68 -18.02
N HIS A 13 -3.82 4.99 -19.04
CA HIS A 13 -3.96 3.54 -19.02
C HIS A 13 -2.64 2.83 -18.71
N ARG A 14 -1.51 3.31 -19.26
CA ARG A 14 -0.19 2.77 -18.98
C ARG A 14 0.15 2.85 -17.50
N ASN A 15 -0.11 3.99 -16.85
CA ASN A 15 0.21 4.16 -15.43
C ASN A 15 -0.52 3.13 -14.56
N ILE A 16 -1.82 2.97 -14.81
CA ILE A 16 -2.67 2.06 -14.05
C ILE A 16 -2.29 0.60 -14.32
N ILE A 17 -2.16 0.21 -15.59
CA ILE A 17 -1.83 -1.18 -15.96
C ILE A 17 -0.45 -1.58 -15.43
N SER A 18 0.54 -0.68 -15.50
CA SER A 18 1.87 -0.95 -14.93
C SER A 18 1.82 -1.18 -13.43
N ALA A 19 1.02 -0.40 -12.68
CA ALA A 19 0.83 -0.64 -11.24
C ALA A 19 0.22 -2.01 -10.97
N LEU A 20 -0.85 -2.38 -11.71
CA LEU A 20 -1.53 -3.66 -11.56
C LEU A 20 -0.58 -4.84 -11.81
N MET A 21 0.17 -4.81 -12.91
CA MET A 21 1.14 -5.86 -13.25
C MET A 21 2.31 -5.92 -12.26
N SER A 22 2.73 -4.77 -11.73
CA SER A 22 3.81 -4.73 -10.74
C SER A 22 3.42 -5.38 -9.43
N TRP A 23 2.18 -5.19 -8.92
CA TRP A 23 1.76 -5.89 -7.70
C TRP A 23 1.73 -7.41 -7.87
N GLU A 24 1.34 -7.91 -9.05
CA GLU A 24 1.44 -9.34 -9.38
C GLU A 24 2.89 -9.81 -9.34
N LEU A 25 3.78 -9.08 -10.02
CA LEU A 25 5.20 -9.41 -10.07
C LEU A 25 5.87 -9.32 -8.69
N ASP A 26 5.57 -8.30 -7.90
CA ASP A 26 6.05 -8.13 -6.53
C ASP A 26 5.69 -9.37 -5.68
N GLY A 27 4.46 -9.88 -5.81
CA GLY A 27 4.01 -11.10 -5.12
C GLY A 27 4.73 -12.37 -5.58
N VAL A 28 4.92 -12.54 -6.90
CA VAL A 28 5.65 -13.69 -7.46
C VAL A 28 7.12 -13.68 -7.02
N VAL A 29 7.77 -12.52 -7.09
CA VAL A 29 9.16 -12.35 -6.64
C VAL A 29 9.28 -12.63 -5.15
N ALA A 30 8.38 -12.09 -4.32
CA ALA A 30 8.39 -12.34 -2.89
C ALA A 30 8.25 -13.83 -2.55
N ALA A 31 7.33 -14.54 -3.20
CA ALA A 31 7.16 -15.97 -3.00
C ALA A 31 8.40 -16.77 -3.42
N ALA A 32 8.99 -16.45 -4.57
CA ALA A 32 10.21 -17.10 -5.07
C ALA A 32 11.40 -16.89 -4.13
N VAL A 33 11.61 -15.66 -3.65
CA VAL A 33 12.68 -15.32 -2.69
C VAL A 33 12.48 -16.05 -1.36
N ALA A 34 11.24 -16.19 -0.91
CA ALA A 34 10.91 -16.91 0.32
C ALA A 34 10.90 -18.44 0.16
N GLY A 35 11.10 -18.98 -1.05
CA GLY A 35 10.99 -20.42 -1.32
C GLY A 35 9.57 -20.96 -1.12
N ILE A 36 8.56 -20.10 -1.22
CA ILE A 36 7.15 -20.46 -1.06
C ILE A 36 6.61 -20.91 -2.40
N GLU A 37 6.15 -22.16 -2.47
CA GLU A 37 5.40 -22.64 -3.61
C GLU A 37 4.01 -21.99 -3.63
N VAL A 38 3.73 -21.22 -4.68
CA VAL A 38 2.41 -20.60 -4.88
C VAL A 38 1.45 -21.65 -5.41
N VAL A 39 0.74 -22.31 -4.49
CA VAL A 39 -0.30 -23.27 -4.84
C VAL A 39 -1.57 -22.53 -5.24
N PRO A 40 -2.15 -22.80 -6.42
CA PRO A 40 -3.46 -22.27 -6.79
C PRO A 40 -4.50 -22.66 -5.73
N PRO A 41 -5.28 -21.69 -5.22
CA PRO A 41 -6.26 -21.98 -4.18
C PRO A 41 -7.36 -22.89 -4.74
N ALA A 42 -7.84 -23.82 -3.89
CA ALA A 42 -8.88 -24.77 -4.25
C ALA A 42 -10.22 -24.10 -4.61
N GLU A 43 -10.45 -22.90 -4.07
CA GLU A 43 -11.62 -22.06 -4.34
C GLU A 43 -11.18 -20.73 -4.96
N GLN A 44 -12.09 -20.09 -5.70
CA GLN A 44 -11.86 -18.75 -6.24
C GLN A 44 -11.57 -17.76 -5.11
N PRO A 45 -10.42 -17.08 -5.09
CA PRO A 45 -10.09 -16.10 -4.05
C PRO A 45 -11.12 -14.97 -4.00
N GLY A 46 -11.47 -14.55 -2.78
CA GLY A 46 -12.38 -13.46 -2.53
C GLY A 46 -11.70 -12.26 -1.86
N THR A 47 -12.17 -11.06 -2.13
CA THR A 47 -11.79 -9.86 -1.39
C THR A 47 -13.01 -9.07 -0.94
N LEU A 48 -12.93 -8.52 0.28
CA LEU A 48 -13.89 -7.55 0.77
C LEU A 48 -13.50 -6.16 0.27
N LEU A 49 -14.31 -5.59 -0.61
CA LEU A 49 -14.16 -4.23 -1.11
C LEU A 49 -14.96 -3.27 -0.23
N ALA A 50 -14.32 -2.78 0.82
CA ALA A 50 -14.91 -1.85 1.78
C ALA A 50 -14.25 -0.46 1.79
N VAL A 51 -13.19 -0.26 1.02
CA VAL A 51 -12.53 1.04 0.84
C VAL A 51 -13.21 1.79 -0.32
N PRO A 52 -13.43 3.11 -0.21
CA PRO A 52 -14.15 3.85 -1.24
C PRO A 52 -13.48 3.83 -2.62
N LEU A 53 -14.28 3.60 -3.66
CA LEU A 53 -13.84 3.55 -5.05
C LEU A 53 -13.43 4.91 -5.64
N PHE A 54 -13.68 6.01 -4.93
CA PHE A 54 -13.17 7.34 -5.32
C PHE A 54 -11.73 7.59 -4.85
N HIS A 55 -11.11 6.65 -4.13
CA HIS A 55 -9.69 6.67 -3.80
C HIS A 55 -8.93 5.58 -4.58
N VAL A 56 -7.68 5.87 -4.96
CA VAL A 56 -6.83 4.94 -5.72
C VAL A 56 -6.59 3.60 -4.99
N THR A 57 -6.65 3.57 -3.66
CA THR A 57 -6.60 2.30 -2.91
C THR A 57 -7.81 1.43 -3.20
N GLY A 58 -9.03 1.98 -3.11
CA GLY A 58 -10.26 1.23 -3.41
C GLY A 58 -10.40 0.90 -4.88
N LEU A 59 -10.12 1.86 -5.77
CA LEU A 59 -10.24 1.66 -7.22
C LEU A 59 -9.14 0.78 -7.80
N HIS A 60 -7.86 1.12 -7.58
CA HIS A 60 -6.76 0.42 -8.23
C HIS A 60 -6.34 -0.83 -7.45
N ALA A 61 -5.94 -0.65 -6.18
CA ALA A 61 -5.34 -1.72 -5.38
C ALA A 61 -6.35 -2.79 -4.92
N SER A 62 -7.65 -2.44 -4.83
CA SER A 62 -8.71 -3.41 -4.50
C SER A 62 -9.52 -3.81 -5.73
N CYS A 63 -10.23 -2.89 -6.38
CA CYS A 63 -11.18 -3.23 -7.46
C CYS A 63 -10.47 -3.72 -8.73
N LEU A 64 -9.60 -2.92 -9.33
CA LEU A 64 -8.93 -3.30 -10.59
C LEU A 64 -7.94 -4.45 -10.41
N ALA A 65 -7.17 -4.48 -9.32
CA ALA A 65 -6.29 -5.60 -9.01
C ALA A 65 -7.08 -6.89 -8.73
N GLY A 66 -8.20 -6.79 -8.02
CA GLY A 66 -9.13 -7.89 -7.80
C GLY A 66 -9.72 -8.41 -9.11
N TYR A 67 -10.19 -7.52 -9.98
CA TYR A 67 -10.70 -7.86 -11.30
C TYR A 67 -9.64 -8.57 -12.17
N ARG A 68 -8.42 -8.03 -12.21
CA ARG A 68 -7.29 -8.58 -12.97
C ARG A 68 -6.92 -10.01 -12.54
N LEU A 69 -6.96 -10.27 -11.23
CA LEU A 69 -6.73 -11.58 -10.61
C LEU A 69 -8.00 -12.45 -10.53
N GLN A 70 -9.09 -12.01 -11.17
CA GLN A 70 -10.38 -12.72 -11.20
C GLN A 70 -10.91 -13.07 -9.80
N ARG A 71 -10.66 -12.22 -8.81
CA ARG A 71 -11.16 -12.40 -7.45
C ARG A 71 -12.66 -12.13 -7.39
N ARG A 72 -13.37 -12.91 -6.59
CA ARG A 72 -14.72 -12.54 -6.15
C ARG A 72 -14.61 -11.25 -5.34
N MET A 73 -15.39 -10.23 -5.68
CA MET A 73 -15.44 -8.97 -4.93
C MET A 73 -16.78 -8.87 -4.22
N VAL A 74 -16.73 -8.85 -2.88
CA VAL A 74 -17.90 -8.55 -2.06
C VAL A 74 -17.81 -7.09 -1.66
N CYS A 75 -18.70 -6.27 -2.19
CA CYS A 75 -18.68 -4.83 -1.94
C CYS A 75 -19.50 -4.49 -0.69
N MET A 76 -18.98 -3.58 0.12
CA MET A 76 -19.68 -3.06 1.28
C MET A 76 -19.87 -1.55 1.13
N TYR A 77 -21.12 -1.09 1.17
CA TYR A 77 -21.45 0.33 0.95
C TYR A 77 -20.91 1.25 2.05
N LYS A 78 -21.00 0.80 3.30
CA LYS A 78 -20.53 1.52 4.49
C LYS A 78 -19.81 0.54 5.41
N TRP A 79 -18.68 0.96 5.97
CA TRP A 79 -17.94 0.15 6.92
C TRP A 79 -18.79 -0.20 8.14
N ASP A 80 -18.92 -1.50 8.38
CA ASP A 80 -19.45 -2.12 9.59
C ASP A 80 -18.58 -3.36 9.85
N PRO A 81 -17.86 -3.41 10.98
CA PRO A 81 -16.90 -4.49 11.23
C PRO A 81 -17.56 -5.84 11.50
N GLU A 82 -18.77 -5.84 12.07
CA GLU A 82 -19.52 -7.07 12.36
C GLU A 82 -20.06 -7.66 11.06
N LEU A 83 -20.66 -6.81 10.22
CA LEU A 83 -21.07 -7.22 8.87
C LEU A 83 -19.87 -7.66 8.02
N ALA A 84 -18.73 -6.98 8.13
CA ALA A 84 -17.51 -7.38 7.42
C ALA A 84 -17.08 -8.81 7.81
N ALA A 85 -17.08 -9.14 9.09
CA ALA A 85 -16.77 -10.49 9.57
C ALA A 85 -17.78 -11.53 9.08
N GLN A 86 -19.09 -11.23 9.13
CA GLN A 86 -20.15 -12.08 8.58
C GLN A 86 -19.95 -12.36 7.08
N LEU A 87 -19.56 -11.34 6.31
CA LEU A 87 -19.31 -11.47 4.87
C LEU A 87 -18.04 -12.29 4.59
N VAL A 88 -17.00 -12.11 5.39
CA VAL A 88 -15.77 -12.92 5.30
C VAL A 88 -16.08 -14.39 5.54
N ASP A 89 -16.80 -14.71 6.61
CA ASP A 89 -17.21 -16.08 6.95
C ASP A 89 -18.08 -16.67 5.83
N ARG A 90 -19.20 -16.02 5.52
CA ARG A 90 -20.18 -16.49 4.55
C ARG A 90 -19.60 -16.72 3.15
N TYR A 91 -18.73 -15.82 2.68
CA TYR A 91 -18.20 -15.88 1.32
C TYR A 91 -16.76 -16.42 1.25
N ARG A 92 -16.21 -16.86 2.39
CA ARG A 92 -14.85 -17.37 2.54
C ARG A 92 -13.80 -16.45 1.92
N LEU A 93 -13.88 -15.17 2.25
CA LEU A 93 -13.01 -14.14 1.64
C LEU A 93 -11.56 -14.31 2.11
N THR A 94 -10.62 -14.25 1.17
CA THR A 94 -9.20 -14.53 1.44
C THR A 94 -8.38 -13.27 1.72
N SER A 95 -8.94 -12.09 1.43
CA SER A 95 -8.21 -10.83 1.64
C SER A 95 -9.11 -9.64 1.99
N LEU A 96 -8.57 -8.75 2.81
CA LEU A 96 -9.09 -7.40 3.03
C LEU A 96 -7.94 -6.40 2.95
N VAL A 97 -8.03 -5.50 1.98
CA VAL A 97 -7.15 -4.33 1.83
C VAL A 97 -7.86 -3.12 2.41
N ALA A 98 -7.37 -2.59 3.52
CA ALA A 98 -7.98 -1.49 4.25
C ALA A 98 -6.95 -0.69 5.10
N PRO A 99 -7.26 0.57 5.46
CA PRO A 99 -6.48 1.34 6.42
C PRO A 99 -6.41 0.68 7.81
N SER A 100 -5.44 1.12 8.62
CA SER A 100 -5.17 0.59 9.97
C SER A 100 -6.39 0.61 10.90
N ALA A 101 -7.27 1.61 10.81
CA ALA A 101 -8.50 1.63 11.61
C ALA A 101 -9.40 0.40 11.35
N MET A 102 -9.71 0.11 10.08
CA MET A 102 -10.56 -1.01 9.68
C MET A 102 -9.93 -2.37 10.02
N THR A 103 -8.61 -2.52 9.78
CA THR A 103 -7.92 -3.76 10.17
C THR A 103 -7.89 -3.94 11.69
N GLY A 104 -7.92 -2.85 12.45
CA GLY A 104 -7.98 -2.88 13.92
C GLY A 104 -9.34 -3.29 14.43
N ASP A 105 -10.40 -2.85 13.76
CA ASP A 105 -11.76 -3.32 14.04
C ASP A 105 -11.88 -4.83 13.77
N MET A 106 -11.32 -5.31 12.67
CA MET A 106 -11.30 -6.75 12.36
C MET A 106 -10.54 -7.58 13.39
N VAL A 107 -9.42 -7.07 13.92
CA VAL A 107 -8.71 -7.71 15.05
C VAL A 107 -9.63 -7.83 16.27
N ARG A 108 -10.37 -6.77 16.62
CA ARG A 108 -11.30 -6.79 17.77
C ARG A 108 -12.43 -7.78 17.57
N VAL A 109 -13.01 -7.85 16.37
CA VAL A 109 -14.07 -8.84 16.05
C VAL A 109 -13.52 -10.26 16.10
N ALA A 110 -12.33 -10.51 15.55
CA ALA A 110 -11.70 -11.83 15.61
C ALA A 110 -11.46 -12.30 17.06
N GLN A 111 -11.03 -11.39 17.95
CA GLN A 111 -10.84 -11.67 19.38
C GLN A 111 -12.14 -11.92 20.13
N ALA A 112 -13.23 -11.23 19.75
CA ALA A 112 -14.56 -11.48 20.31
C ALA A 112 -15.13 -12.83 19.88
N GLY A 113 -14.70 -13.35 18.72
CA GLY A 113 -15.19 -14.60 18.14
C GLY A 113 -16.55 -14.45 17.47
N GLY A 114 -17.19 -15.59 17.15
CA GLY A 114 -18.53 -15.63 16.55
C GLY A 114 -18.57 -15.77 15.03
N HIS A 115 -17.42 -15.72 14.35
CA HIS A 115 -17.29 -15.89 12.90
C HIS A 115 -16.11 -16.79 12.55
N ASP A 116 -16.25 -17.64 11.52
CA ASP A 116 -15.11 -18.36 10.93
C ASP A 116 -14.31 -17.43 10.00
N LEU A 117 -13.23 -16.86 10.53
CA LEU A 117 -12.31 -16.00 9.78
C LEU A 117 -11.07 -16.76 9.26
N SER A 118 -11.07 -18.09 9.32
CA SER A 118 -9.93 -18.92 8.89
C SER A 118 -9.63 -18.82 7.38
N SER A 119 -10.60 -18.37 6.58
CA SER A 119 -10.41 -18.17 5.14
C SER A 119 -9.49 -16.98 4.80
N LEU A 120 -9.34 -15.99 5.70
CA LEU A 120 -8.47 -14.84 5.47
C LEU A 120 -7.00 -15.26 5.47
N LEU A 121 -6.31 -14.92 4.38
CA LEU A 121 -4.87 -15.14 4.19
C LEU A 121 -4.08 -13.85 4.32
N VAL A 122 -4.69 -12.72 3.97
CA VAL A 122 -4.04 -11.39 4.03
C VAL A 122 -5.01 -10.38 4.64
N LEU A 123 -4.56 -9.71 5.69
CA LEU A 123 -5.26 -8.58 6.30
C LEU A 123 -4.29 -7.41 6.43
N GLY A 124 -4.56 -6.34 5.69
CA GLY A 124 -3.65 -5.21 5.70
C GLY A 124 -4.04 -4.19 4.66
N GLY A 125 -3.06 -3.55 4.02
CA GLY A 125 -3.28 -2.46 3.07
C GLY A 125 -2.52 -1.20 3.45
N GLY A 126 -2.74 -0.12 2.70
CA GLY A 126 -2.03 1.16 2.86
C GLY A 126 -2.96 2.34 3.13
N GLY A 127 -2.44 3.54 2.88
CA GLY A 127 -3.17 4.81 3.02
C GLY A 127 -3.04 5.47 4.39
N ALA A 128 -2.59 4.74 5.41
CA ALA A 128 -2.25 5.29 6.72
C ALA A 128 -1.13 4.45 7.38
N PRO A 129 -0.28 5.05 8.23
CA PRO A 129 0.68 4.29 9.01
C PRO A 129 -0.03 3.29 9.92
N ARG A 130 0.58 2.12 10.09
CA ARG A 130 0.09 1.07 10.97
C ARG A 130 1.03 0.95 12.17
N PRO A 131 0.51 1.02 13.42
CA PRO A 131 1.32 0.80 14.61
C PRO A 131 1.96 -0.59 14.59
N PRO A 132 3.24 -0.73 14.97
CA PRO A 132 3.90 -2.03 15.01
C PRO A 132 3.19 -3.10 15.83
N GLU A 133 2.51 -2.69 16.90
CA GLU A 133 1.74 -3.59 17.73
C GLU A 133 0.55 -4.19 16.98
N GLN A 134 -0.12 -3.39 16.16
CA GLN A 134 -1.23 -3.89 15.35
C GLN A 134 -0.78 -4.95 14.34
N VAL A 135 0.44 -4.83 13.80
CA VAL A 135 1.02 -5.84 12.89
C VAL A 135 1.11 -7.19 13.57
N ARG A 136 1.61 -7.22 14.80
CA ARG A 136 1.70 -8.45 15.63
C ARG A 136 0.32 -8.99 16.00
N GLN A 137 -0.61 -8.11 16.34
CA GLN A 137 -1.98 -8.50 16.69
C GLN A 137 -2.72 -9.18 15.54
N ILE A 138 -2.46 -8.79 14.29
CA ILE A 138 -3.02 -9.48 13.11
C ILE A 138 -2.56 -10.93 13.09
N LYS A 139 -1.26 -11.20 13.23
CA LYS A 139 -0.74 -12.58 13.28
C LYS A 139 -1.29 -13.37 14.47
N ALA A 140 -1.49 -12.73 15.61
CA ALA A 140 -1.97 -13.39 16.83
C ALA A 140 -3.49 -13.68 16.80
N SER A 141 -4.28 -12.88 16.09
CA SER A 141 -5.75 -12.94 16.17
C SER A 141 -6.40 -13.77 15.05
N PHE A 142 -5.65 -14.11 14.00
CA PHE A 142 -6.16 -14.85 12.85
C PHE A 142 -5.36 -16.14 12.64
N THR A 143 -6.05 -17.23 12.32
CA THR A 143 -5.41 -18.54 12.10
C THR A 143 -4.42 -18.52 10.93
N ASN A 144 -4.82 -17.94 9.80
CA ASN A 144 -4.08 -17.99 8.55
C ASN A 144 -3.65 -16.62 8.03
N ALA A 145 -4.23 -15.53 8.53
CA ALA A 145 -4.00 -14.21 7.97
C ALA A 145 -2.63 -13.66 8.38
N LEU A 146 -1.89 -13.16 7.38
CA LEU A 146 -0.65 -12.42 7.60
C LEU A 146 -0.85 -10.93 7.33
N PRO A 147 -0.14 -10.06 8.05
CA PRO A 147 -0.24 -8.63 7.84
C PRO A 147 0.47 -8.21 6.55
N ASN A 148 -0.02 -7.16 5.91
CA ASN A 148 0.73 -6.44 4.86
C ASN A 148 0.50 -4.92 4.93
N ILE A 149 1.44 -4.15 4.39
CA ILE A 149 1.31 -2.72 4.18
C ILE A 149 1.91 -2.35 2.83
N GLY A 150 1.45 -1.22 2.29
CA GLY A 150 2.12 -0.57 1.19
C GLY A 150 2.12 0.95 1.37
N TRP A 151 3.18 1.57 0.89
CA TRP A 151 3.23 3.01 0.66
C TRP A 151 2.97 3.29 -0.82
N GLY A 152 2.20 4.34 -1.07
CA GLY A 152 1.87 4.83 -2.39
C GLY A 152 0.95 6.04 -2.25
N MET A 153 0.73 6.74 -3.35
CA MET A 153 -0.09 7.96 -3.37
C MET A 153 -0.90 8.04 -4.65
N THR A 154 -1.74 9.08 -4.77
CA THR A 154 -2.59 9.25 -5.96
C THR A 154 -1.72 9.43 -7.20
N GLU A 155 -0.65 10.22 -7.08
CA GLU A 155 0.33 10.56 -8.10
C GLU A 155 1.16 9.34 -8.58
N THR A 156 1.18 8.25 -7.82
CA THR A 156 1.84 6.98 -8.19
C THR A 156 0.85 5.86 -8.52
N ASN A 157 -0.44 6.17 -8.65
CA ASN A 157 -1.51 5.19 -8.88
C ASN A 157 -1.61 4.12 -7.78
N ALA A 158 -1.43 4.53 -6.52
CA ALA A 158 -1.44 3.73 -5.29
C ALA A 158 -0.25 2.79 -5.06
N ILE A 159 0.62 2.57 -6.04
CA ILE A 159 1.81 1.72 -5.89
C ILE A 159 3.03 2.54 -5.48
N GLY A 160 3.99 1.93 -4.79
CA GLY A 160 5.20 2.61 -4.32
C GLY A 160 6.19 1.63 -3.73
N ALA A 161 5.90 1.20 -2.51
CA ALA A 161 6.62 0.16 -1.79
C ALA A 161 5.63 -0.77 -1.09
N GLY A 162 6.04 -2.02 -0.84
CA GLY A 162 5.18 -3.02 -0.18
C GLY A 162 5.97 -4.02 0.66
N VAL A 163 5.34 -4.48 1.74
CA VAL A 163 5.85 -5.57 2.59
C VAL A 163 4.68 -6.33 3.18
N GLY A 164 4.85 -7.64 3.35
CA GLY A 164 3.85 -8.49 3.98
C GLY A 164 4.48 -9.72 4.62
N GLY A 165 3.65 -10.52 5.29
CA GLY A 165 4.09 -11.78 5.87
C GLY A 165 5.12 -11.60 6.97
N GLU A 166 6.05 -12.55 7.03
CA GLU A 166 7.13 -12.58 8.03
C GLU A 166 8.06 -11.38 7.91
N ASP A 167 8.32 -10.86 6.71
CA ASP A 167 9.13 -9.65 6.53
C ASP A 167 8.50 -8.44 7.22
N TYR A 168 7.16 -8.32 7.17
CA TYR A 168 6.49 -7.23 7.84
C TYR A 168 6.43 -7.43 9.37
N LEU A 169 6.31 -8.67 9.83
CA LEU A 169 6.39 -9.00 11.26
C LEU A 169 7.78 -8.68 11.83
N ASN A 170 8.84 -8.93 11.07
CA ASN A 170 10.23 -8.62 11.44
C ASN A 170 10.54 -7.13 11.33
N ARG A 171 9.89 -6.39 10.42
CA ARG A 171 10.09 -4.95 10.17
C ARG A 171 8.77 -4.17 10.25
N PRO A 172 8.11 -4.15 11.42
CA PRO A 172 6.73 -3.67 11.53
C PRO A 172 6.54 -2.16 11.35
N ALA A 173 7.65 -1.39 11.35
CA ALA A 173 7.66 0.03 11.04
C ALA A 173 7.91 0.34 9.55
N SER A 174 8.26 -0.67 8.74
CA SER A 174 8.59 -0.50 7.34
C SER A 174 7.33 -0.27 6.48
N SER A 175 7.48 0.55 5.44
CA SER A 175 6.57 0.66 4.31
C SER A 175 6.87 -0.31 3.18
N GLY A 176 7.97 -1.05 3.30
CA GLY A 176 8.35 -2.16 2.44
C GLY A 176 9.40 -1.82 1.39
N ARG A 177 9.59 -2.74 0.43
CA ARG A 177 10.57 -2.59 -0.64
C ARG A 177 9.95 -1.94 -1.86
N CYS A 178 10.75 -1.23 -2.64
CA CYS A 178 10.33 -0.63 -3.89
C CYS A 178 9.66 -1.65 -4.82
N SER A 179 8.49 -1.30 -5.36
CA SER A 179 7.82 -2.12 -6.38
C SER A 179 8.64 -2.18 -7.68
N GLN A 180 8.54 -3.29 -8.42
CA GLN A 180 9.42 -3.58 -9.57
C GLN A 180 9.39 -2.54 -10.71
N VAL A 181 8.25 -1.88 -10.94
CA VAL A 181 8.12 -0.87 -12.02
C VAL A 181 8.56 0.54 -11.60
N LEU A 182 9.05 0.67 -10.37
CA LEU A 182 9.44 1.93 -9.75
C LEU A 182 10.91 1.91 -9.36
N GLN A 183 11.41 3.11 -9.09
CA GLN A 183 12.68 3.37 -8.43
C GLN A 183 12.41 4.38 -7.33
N LEU A 184 13.04 4.17 -6.18
CA LEU A 184 13.03 5.09 -5.06
C LEU A 184 14.44 5.65 -4.84
N LYS A 185 14.51 6.91 -4.45
CA LYS A 185 15.74 7.57 -4.01
C LYS A 185 15.41 8.49 -2.85
N VAL A 186 16.25 8.50 -1.83
CA VAL A 186 16.18 9.49 -0.74
C VAL A 186 17.29 10.51 -0.95
N VAL A 187 16.95 11.79 -0.95
CA VAL A 187 17.90 12.88 -1.23
C VAL A 187 17.99 13.90 -0.11
N GLY A 188 19.17 14.50 0.06
CA GLY A 188 19.41 15.64 0.94
C GLY A 188 19.01 16.97 0.29
N ASP A 189 19.25 18.07 1.01
CA ASP A 189 18.92 19.43 0.56
C ASP A 189 19.70 19.87 -0.69
N ASP A 190 20.86 19.26 -0.94
CA ASP A 190 21.70 19.47 -2.13
C ASP A 190 21.23 18.64 -3.35
N GLY A 191 20.15 17.85 -3.19
CA GLY A 191 19.60 16.96 -4.19
C GLY A 191 20.40 15.67 -4.43
N GLN A 192 21.46 15.42 -3.65
CA GLN A 192 22.25 14.20 -3.77
C GLN A 192 21.62 13.04 -3.00
N ALA A 193 21.84 11.82 -3.49
CA ALA A 193 21.35 10.62 -2.83
C ALA A 193 22.05 10.44 -1.48
N LEU A 194 21.26 10.17 -0.43
CA LEU A 194 21.79 9.92 0.90
C LEU A 194 22.16 8.43 1.09
N PRO A 195 23.15 8.13 1.97
CA PRO A 195 23.41 6.77 2.44
C PRO A 195 22.20 6.11 3.11
N ALA A 196 22.26 4.78 3.26
CA ALA A 196 21.26 4.04 4.01
C ALA A 196 21.16 4.53 5.47
N GLY A 197 19.94 4.56 6.00
CA GLY A 197 19.62 5.06 7.34
C GLY A 197 19.48 6.59 7.46
N GLU A 198 19.96 7.36 6.48
CA GLU A 198 19.85 8.82 6.50
C GLU A 198 18.50 9.31 5.98
N ARG A 199 17.96 10.33 6.67
CA ARG A 199 16.63 10.87 6.39
C ARG A 199 16.70 12.00 5.38
N GLY A 200 15.85 11.95 4.36
CA GLY A 200 15.76 12.98 3.34
C GLY A 200 14.42 12.95 2.60
N GLU A 201 14.32 13.74 1.53
CA GLU A 201 13.14 13.75 0.68
C GLU A 201 13.07 12.46 -0.15
N LEU A 202 11.91 11.80 -0.12
CA LEU A 202 11.65 10.63 -0.96
C LEU A 202 11.29 11.09 -2.39
N LEU A 203 12.08 10.64 -3.35
CA LEU A 203 11.82 10.75 -4.77
C LEU A 203 11.38 9.39 -5.33
N VAL A 204 10.45 9.43 -6.28
CA VAL A 204 9.98 8.23 -7.00
C VAL A 204 9.97 8.46 -8.50
N ARG A 205 10.37 7.44 -9.25
CA ARG A 205 10.31 7.44 -10.71
C ARG A 205 9.83 6.10 -11.20
N GLY A 206 9.04 6.07 -12.27
CA GLY A 206 8.68 4.84 -12.95
C GLY A 206 7.37 4.95 -13.72
N THR A 207 6.95 3.83 -14.29
CA THR A 207 5.86 3.83 -15.28
C THR A 207 4.48 4.09 -14.69
N SER A 208 4.29 3.90 -13.38
CA SER A 208 3.03 4.21 -12.70
C SER A 208 2.92 5.67 -12.22
N VAL A 209 3.99 6.46 -12.31
CA VAL A 209 3.98 7.87 -11.91
C VAL A 209 3.21 8.70 -12.95
N PHE A 210 2.32 9.56 -12.48
CA PHE A 210 1.60 10.54 -13.31
C PHE A 210 2.55 11.47 -14.08
N ALA A 211 2.05 12.13 -15.13
CA ALA A 211 2.84 13.09 -15.91
C ALA A 211 2.80 14.54 -15.35
N GLY A 212 2.10 14.75 -14.24
CA GLY A 212 1.84 16.06 -13.66
C GLY A 212 0.35 16.32 -13.44
N TYR A 213 0.05 17.38 -12.70
CA TYR A 213 -1.29 17.80 -12.33
C TYR A 213 -2.03 18.48 -13.49
N TRP A 214 -3.34 18.27 -13.56
CA TRP A 214 -4.22 18.86 -14.58
C TRP A 214 -4.28 20.38 -14.46
N ASN A 215 -3.89 21.08 -15.53
CA ASN A 215 -3.92 22.54 -15.63
C ASN A 215 -3.18 23.27 -14.48
N ARG A 216 -1.96 22.81 -14.20
CA ARG A 216 -1.07 23.34 -13.14
C ARG A 216 0.42 23.39 -13.58
N PRO A 217 0.76 24.13 -14.66
CA PRO A 217 2.12 24.15 -15.20
C PRO A 217 3.19 24.53 -14.14
N ASP A 218 2.95 25.56 -13.33
CA ASP A 218 3.91 26.01 -12.32
C ASP A 218 4.15 24.96 -11.22
N THR A 219 3.08 24.27 -10.79
CA THR A 219 3.22 23.17 -9.83
C THR A 219 3.96 22.00 -10.47
N ASN A 220 3.69 21.68 -11.74
CA ASN A 220 4.34 20.58 -12.43
C ASN A 220 5.84 20.83 -12.60
N ALA A 221 6.24 22.07 -12.92
CA ALA A 221 7.65 22.46 -13.04
C ALA A 221 8.45 22.26 -11.74
N GLN A 222 7.79 22.30 -10.58
CA GLN A 222 8.40 22.09 -9.27
C GLN A 222 8.23 20.67 -8.72
N SER A 223 7.34 19.87 -9.32
CA SER A 223 6.99 18.54 -8.83
C SER A 223 8.00 17.47 -9.25
N PHE A 224 8.80 17.75 -10.28
CA PHE A 224 9.79 16.83 -10.81
C PHE A 224 11.18 17.45 -10.75
N THR A 225 12.19 16.63 -10.49
CA THR A 225 13.60 16.98 -10.68
C THR A 225 14.13 16.36 -11.98
N ASP A 226 15.38 16.65 -12.32
CA ASP A 226 16.05 16.09 -13.50
C ASP A 226 15.92 14.57 -13.58
N GLY A 227 15.60 14.05 -14.77
CA GLY A 227 15.47 12.61 -15.02
C GLY A 227 14.13 12.01 -14.58
N ASP A 228 13.06 12.80 -14.55
CA ASP A 228 11.66 12.39 -14.28
C ASP A 228 11.40 11.85 -12.86
N TRP A 229 12.18 12.33 -11.88
CA TRP A 229 11.96 11.98 -10.48
C TRP A 229 10.89 12.87 -9.86
N PHE A 230 9.80 12.26 -9.42
CA PHE A 230 8.72 12.95 -8.73
C PHE A 230 9.05 13.16 -7.25
N ARG A 231 8.89 14.41 -6.80
CA ARG A 231 9.02 14.84 -5.40
C ARG A 231 7.75 14.49 -4.62
N THR A 232 7.82 13.47 -3.77
CA THR A 232 6.65 12.98 -3.02
C THR A 232 6.21 13.92 -1.89
N GLY A 233 7.14 14.73 -1.39
CA GLY A 233 6.97 15.51 -0.16
C GLY A 233 6.96 14.68 1.12
N ASP A 234 7.27 13.38 1.04
CA ASP A 234 7.54 12.51 2.19
C ASP A 234 9.01 12.62 2.62
N VAL A 235 9.23 12.62 3.93
CA VAL A 235 10.56 12.41 4.52
C VAL A 235 10.70 10.94 4.85
N ALA A 236 11.75 10.32 4.34
CA ALA A 236 11.97 8.88 4.47
C ALA A 236 13.46 8.55 4.60
N TYR A 237 13.74 7.29 4.90
CA TYR A 237 15.05 6.68 4.70
C TYR A 237 14.89 5.26 4.13
N LEU A 238 15.94 4.75 3.50
CA LEU A 238 16.08 3.35 3.12
C LEU A 238 17.07 2.68 4.07
N ASP A 239 16.79 1.48 4.57
CA ASP A 239 17.79 0.70 5.31
C ASP A 239 18.78 0.00 4.37
N ASP A 240 19.77 -0.69 4.94
CA ASP A 240 20.80 -1.43 4.19
C ASP A 240 20.24 -2.55 3.31
N GLU A 241 19.03 -3.04 3.60
CA GLU A 241 18.33 -4.08 2.83
C GLU A 241 17.39 -3.48 1.76
N GLY A 242 17.28 -2.15 1.72
CA GLY A 242 16.43 -1.40 0.78
C GLY A 242 14.96 -1.34 1.18
N PHE A 243 14.62 -1.51 2.46
CA PHE A 243 13.28 -1.27 2.97
C PHE A 243 13.08 0.23 3.23
N LEU A 244 11.93 0.73 2.81
CA LEU A 244 11.49 2.11 2.97
C LEU A 244 10.87 2.32 4.35
N PHE A 245 11.23 3.43 4.99
CA PHE A 245 10.61 3.90 6.22
C PHE A 245 10.19 5.36 6.05
N ILE A 246 8.88 5.61 6.13
CA ILE A 246 8.32 6.96 6.09
C ILE A 246 8.37 7.54 7.52
N VAL A 247 8.97 8.71 7.66
CA VAL A 247 9.19 9.37 8.95
C VAL A 247 8.14 10.46 9.18
N ASP A 248 7.97 11.35 8.21
CA ASP A 248 7.07 12.51 8.32
C ASP A 248 6.76 13.09 6.93
N ARG A 249 5.96 14.16 6.87
CA ARG A 249 5.82 15.02 5.69
C ARG A 249 6.70 16.26 5.85
N ILE A 250 7.33 16.69 4.76
CA ILE A 250 8.20 17.90 4.76
C ILE A 250 7.48 19.12 5.36
N LYS A 251 6.18 19.26 5.09
CA LYS A 251 5.40 20.40 5.60
C LYS A 251 5.13 20.37 7.10
N ASP A 252 4.96 19.20 7.67
CA ASP A 252 4.66 19.07 9.10
C ASP A 252 5.90 19.36 9.95
N LEU A 253 7.10 19.17 9.39
CA LEU A 253 8.36 19.63 9.97
C LEU A 253 8.46 21.16 10.01
N ILE A 254 8.03 21.86 8.96
CA ILE A 254 8.09 23.33 8.87
C ILE A 254 7.13 24.01 9.86
N ILE A 255 5.99 23.37 10.19
CA ILE A 255 4.98 23.94 11.10
C ILE A 255 5.37 23.77 12.58
N ARG A 256 6.35 22.90 12.88
CA ARG A 256 6.79 22.58 14.25
C ARG A 256 8.12 23.23 14.66
N GLY A 257 8.75 24.00 13.77
CA GLY A 257 9.91 24.87 14.08
C GLY A 257 9.47 26.31 14.31
#